data_AF-A0A8H5VPW9-F1
#
_entry.id   AF-A0A8H5VPW9-F1
#
_cell.length_a   1.000
_cell.length_b   1.000
_cell.length_c   1.000
_cell.angle_alpha   90.00
_cell.angle_beta   90.00
_cell.angle_gamma   90.00
#
_symmetry.space_group_name_H-M   'P 1'
#
loop_
_entity.id
_entity.type
_entity.pdbx_description
1 polymer ?
#
loop_
_entity_poly.entity_id
_entity_poly.type
_entity_poly.pdbx_seq_one_letter_code
_entity_poly.pdbx_strand_id
1 'polypeptide(L)'
;MNDCSLTGSKESRGNDTGESEAIPPAKDDGEEEFVFRLFSKAPPSQKVVLEEDPGPTGDGTFVRGRPLTYYVVGNISAERKHEYAVAAVSGDQVLARSHGRAWGFEVPWRVTKLTITRNTRANEKPQDEVAQRKRRPGKKQRVSLRKRAKEMEERKAAEVKKLAEKEEQVKDKKKRMNRLKKLRKRAKAKGQKQASKEGDGDNGSNADSSDSD
;
A
#
# COMPACT_ATOMS: atom_id res chain seq x y z
N MET A 1 -8.51 48.42 -28.71
CA MET A 1 -9.07 48.43 -30.07
C MET A 1 -8.25 47.46 -30.89
N ASN A 2 -8.87 46.37 -31.32
CA ASN A 2 -8.51 45.55 -32.48
C ASN A 2 -9.67 44.55 -32.60
N ASP A 3 -10.71 45.04 -33.27
CA ASP A 3 -11.88 44.28 -33.68
C ASP A 3 -11.47 43.34 -34.83
N CYS A 4 -11.90 42.09 -34.78
CA CYS A 4 -11.82 41.18 -35.92
C CYS A 4 -13.15 40.45 -36.02
N SER A 5 -14.06 41.05 -36.77
CA SER A 5 -15.36 40.53 -37.18
C SER A 5 -15.38 40.35 -38.70
N LEU A 6 -15.64 39.14 -39.16
CA LEU A 6 -16.11 38.80 -40.52
C LEU A 6 -16.73 37.38 -40.43
N THR A 7 -18.06 37.24 -40.39
CA THR A 7 -18.95 37.01 -41.55
C THR A 7 -18.41 35.90 -42.46
N GLY A 8 -19.05 34.73 -42.54
CA GLY A 8 -20.36 34.57 -43.16
C GLY A 8 -20.16 34.22 -44.64
N SER A 9 -19.99 32.93 -44.96
CA SER A 9 -20.04 32.43 -46.33
C SER A 9 -21.21 31.47 -46.47
N LYS A 10 -22.15 31.93 -47.27
CA LYS A 10 -23.42 31.32 -47.64
C LYS A 10 -23.21 30.91 -49.10
N GLU A 11 -23.06 29.63 -49.38
CA GLU A 11 -23.04 29.12 -50.75
C GLU A 11 -24.27 28.26 -51.02
N SER A 12 -24.76 28.43 -52.24
CA SER A 12 -26.08 28.14 -52.73
C SER A 12 -26.06 27.00 -53.72
N ARG A 13 -27.17 26.24 -53.74
CA ARG A 13 -27.83 25.61 -54.91
C ARG A 13 -26.95 24.84 -55.92
N GLY A 14 -27.19 23.54 -55.96
CA GLY A 14 -27.19 22.75 -57.19
C GLY A 14 -28.26 21.67 -57.07
N ASN A 15 -29.44 21.89 -57.67
CA ASN A 15 -30.39 20.83 -57.98
C ASN A 15 -29.88 20.21 -59.28
N ASP A 16 -29.59 18.91 -59.27
CA ASP A 16 -29.42 18.14 -60.49
C ASP A 16 -30.38 16.94 -60.43
N THR A 17 -31.16 16.79 -61.48
CA THR A 17 -32.30 15.89 -61.62
C THR A 17 -32.06 15.05 -62.87
N GLY A 18 -32.03 13.73 -62.70
CA GLY A 18 -31.85 12.75 -63.77
C GLY A 18 -30.73 11.76 -63.37
N GLU A 19 -30.84 10.45 -63.51
CA GLU A 19 -31.74 9.58 -64.25
C GLU A 19 -31.83 8.24 -63.52
N SER A 20 -32.91 7.53 -63.80
CA SER A 20 -33.25 6.19 -63.36
C SER A 20 -32.28 5.11 -63.83
N GLU A 21 -31.80 4.26 -62.93
CA GLU A 21 -31.45 2.87 -63.27
C GLU A 21 -31.91 1.86 -62.21
N ALA A 22 -32.84 1.03 -62.67
CA ALA A 22 -33.16 -0.36 -62.32
C ALA A 22 -32.77 -0.91 -60.94
N ILE A 23 -33.80 -1.14 -60.12
CA ILE A 23 -33.81 -2.06 -58.98
C ILE A 23 -33.91 -3.51 -59.54
N PRO A 24 -32.97 -4.42 -59.27
CA PRO A 24 -33.23 -5.85 -59.36
C PRO A 24 -33.95 -6.32 -58.08
N PRO A 25 -35.12 -6.98 -58.17
CA PRO A 25 -35.75 -7.61 -57.02
C PRO A 25 -35.22 -9.04 -56.89
N ALA A 26 -34.52 -9.35 -55.81
CA ALA A 26 -34.35 -10.74 -55.38
C ALA A 26 -34.17 -10.81 -53.87
N LYS A 27 -35.19 -11.41 -53.27
CA LYS A 27 -35.28 -11.82 -51.87
C LYS A 27 -34.12 -12.73 -51.52
N ASP A 28 -33.54 -12.53 -50.35
CA ASP A 28 -33.07 -13.62 -49.51
C ASP A 28 -33.40 -13.23 -48.07
N ASP A 29 -34.52 -13.77 -47.59
CA ASP A 29 -34.87 -13.82 -46.17
C ASP A 29 -33.90 -14.82 -45.50
N GLY A 30 -32.67 -14.37 -45.26
CA GLY A 30 -31.68 -15.08 -44.46
C GLY A 30 -31.58 -14.40 -43.10
N GLU A 31 -31.92 -15.13 -42.05
CA GLU A 31 -31.82 -14.71 -40.65
C GLU A 31 -30.45 -14.04 -40.39
N GLU A 32 -30.43 -12.71 -40.25
CA GLU A 32 -29.20 -11.96 -39.98
C GLU A 32 -28.76 -12.18 -38.52
N GLU A 33 -27.94 -13.21 -38.30
CA GLU A 33 -27.34 -13.48 -37.00
C GLU A 33 -26.36 -12.36 -36.60
N PHE A 34 -26.77 -11.54 -35.64
CA PHE A 34 -25.93 -10.49 -35.07
C PHE A 34 -24.76 -11.07 -34.25
N VAL A 35 -23.56 -11.05 -34.82
CA VAL A 35 -22.33 -11.43 -34.09
C VAL A 35 -21.83 -10.24 -33.26
N PHE A 36 -22.23 -10.19 -31.98
CA PHE A 36 -21.70 -9.22 -31.01
C PHE A 36 -20.22 -9.51 -30.73
N ARG A 37 -19.33 -8.64 -31.21
CA ARG A 37 -17.88 -8.73 -30.98
C ARG A 37 -17.51 -8.18 -29.60
N LEU A 38 -17.70 -8.98 -28.54
CA LEU A 38 -17.47 -8.53 -27.17
C LEU A 38 -15.99 -8.29 -26.79
N PHE A 39 -14.98 -8.71 -27.58
CA PHE A 39 -13.55 -8.56 -27.18
C PHE A 39 -12.48 -8.38 -28.30
N SER A 40 -12.79 -7.91 -29.52
CA SER A 40 -11.76 -7.74 -30.59
C SER A 40 -11.34 -6.28 -30.85
N LYS A 41 -10.03 -6.03 -31.06
CA LYS A 41 -9.39 -4.69 -31.25
C LYS A 41 -9.39 -4.11 -32.68
N ALA A 42 -10.19 -4.64 -33.62
CA ALA A 42 -10.20 -4.14 -35.00
C ALA A 42 -11.08 -2.89 -35.17
N PRO A 43 -10.80 -1.98 -36.12
CA PRO A 43 -11.62 -0.78 -36.35
C PRO A 43 -13.04 -1.12 -36.83
N PRO A 44 -14.08 -0.42 -36.34
CA PRO A 44 -15.47 -0.72 -36.66
C PRO A 44 -15.87 -0.18 -38.04
N SER A 45 -16.50 -1.01 -38.88
CA SER A 45 -17.12 -0.57 -40.13
C SER A 45 -18.54 -1.14 -40.25
N GLN A 46 -19.43 -0.74 -39.35
CA GLN A 46 -20.87 -0.93 -39.55
C GLN A 46 -21.56 0.41 -39.34
N LYS A 47 -22.09 0.95 -40.44
CA LYS A 47 -22.94 2.14 -40.43
C LYS A 47 -24.33 1.69 -40.06
N VAL A 48 -24.77 2.03 -38.85
CA VAL A 48 -26.16 1.85 -38.43
C VAL A 48 -26.98 2.92 -39.16
N VAL A 49 -27.78 2.51 -40.15
CA VAL A 49 -28.81 3.38 -40.72
C VAL A 49 -30.04 3.20 -39.83
N LEU A 50 -30.32 4.19 -38.99
CA LEU A 50 -31.59 4.25 -38.28
C LEU A 50 -32.63 4.78 -39.26
N GLU A 51 -33.68 4.01 -39.51
CA GLU A 51 -34.87 4.54 -40.16
C GLU A 51 -35.50 5.58 -39.22
N GLU A 52 -35.63 6.81 -39.71
CA GLU A 52 -36.37 7.86 -39.02
C GLU A 52 -37.84 7.46 -39.03
N ASP A 53 -38.30 6.82 -37.95
CA ASP A 53 -39.73 6.64 -37.69
C ASP A 53 -40.36 8.04 -37.60
N PRO A 54 -41.21 8.46 -38.55
CA PRO A 54 -41.95 9.70 -38.43
C PRO A 54 -43.09 9.46 -37.45
N GLY A 55 -42.72 9.23 -36.18
CA GLY A 55 -43.64 9.30 -35.07
C GLY A 55 -44.46 10.59 -35.18
N PRO A 56 -45.71 10.61 -34.68
CA PRO A 56 -46.67 11.66 -34.99
C PRO A 56 -46.02 13.02 -34.79
N THR A 57 -45.81 13.73 -35.90
CA THR A 57 -45.31 15.11 -35.95
C THR A 57 -46.42 16.04 -35.45
N GLY A 58 -46.80 15.85 -34.19
CA GLY A 58 -47.64 16.78 -33.47
C GLY A 58 -46.72 17.82 -32.84
N ASP A 59 -47.12 19.08 -32.90
CA ASP A 59 -46.46 20.25 -32.29
C ASP A 59 -46.27 20.12 -30.74
N GLY A 60 -46.68 19.00 -30.14
CA GLY A 60 -46.59 18.75 -28.71
C GLY A 60 -47.42 19.72 -27.85
N THR A 61 -48.19 20.62 -28.47
CA THR A 61 -48.93 21.65 -27.77
C THR A 61 -50.13 21.04 -27.06
N PHE A 62 -50.26 21.34 -25.77
CA PHE A 62 -51.44 20.97 -25.00
C PHE A 62 -52.71 21.52 -25.68
N VAL A 63 -53.67 20.64 -25.96
CA VAL A 63 -54.98 20.93 -26.61
C VAL A 63 -55.75 22.06 -25.90
N ARG A 64 -55.43 22.32 -24.63
CA ARG A 64 -55.83 23.53 -23.89
C ARG A 64 -54.66 23.99 -23.01
N GLY A 65 -53.98 25.05 -23.42
CA GLY A 65 -52.98 25.70 -22.57
C GLY A 65 -53.64 26.21 -21.28
N ARG A 66 -53.01 25.94 -20.13
CA ARG A 66 -53.46 26.53 -18.87
C ARG A 66 -53.31 28.05 -18.95
N PRO A 67 -54.26 28.84 -18.44
CA PRO A 67 -54.13 30.29 -18.46
C PRO A 67 -52.90 30.73 -17.66
N LEU A 68 -52.19 31.76 -18.15
CA LEU A 68 -50.92 32.24 -17.60
C LEU A 68 -51.02 32.63 -16.11
N THR A 69 -52.21 32.97 -15.65
CA THR A 69 -52.52 33.32 -14.25
C THR A 69 -52.18 32.21 -13.25
N TYR A 70 -52.10 30.95 -13.67
CA TYR A 70 -51.67 29.84 -12.82
C TYR A 70 -50.16 29.83 -12.55
N TYR A 71 -49.36 30.40 -13.45
CA TYR A 71 -47.90 30.41 -13.37
C TYR A 71 -47.36 31.78 -12.95
N VAL A 72 -48.06 32.85 -13.32
CA VAL A 72 -47.64 34.22 -13.10
C VAL A 72 -48.73 34.96 -12.34
N VAL A 73 -48.39 35.41 -11.14
CA VAL A 73 -49.24 36.29 -10.34
C VAL A 73 -49.10 37.71 -10.88
N GLY A 74 -50.13 38.23 -11.55
CA GLY A 74 -50.09 39.55 -12.18
C GLY A 74 -50.06 40.70 -11.17
N ASN A 75 -50.93 40.66 -10.15
CA ASN A 75 -51.07 41.73 -9.17
C ASN A 75 -50.60 41.26 -7.80
N ILE A 76 -49.41 41.71 -7.39
CA ILE A 76 -48.82 41.42 -6.08
C ILE A 76 -48.97 42.67 -5.20
N SER A 77 -49.51 42.53 -3.98
CA SER A 77 -49.61 43.63 -3.02
C SER A 77 -48.24 44.18 -2.62
N ALA A 78 -48.17 45.44 -2.19
CA ALA A 78 -46.91 46.08 -1.78
C ALA A 78 -46.25 45.34 -0.61
N GLU A 79 -47.05 44.90 0.37
CA GLU A 79 -46.60 44.08 1.50
C GLU A 79 -45.92 42.79 1.04
N ARG A 80 -46.55 42.06 0.11
CA ARG A 80 -46.01 40.80 -0.40
C ARG A 80 -44.78 41.00 -1.28
N LYS A 81 -44.69 42.11 -2.02
CA LYS A 81 -43.45 42.49 -2.71
C LYS A 81 -42.30 42.72 -1.73
N HIS A 82 -42.58 43.34 -0.58
CA HIS A 82 -41.59 43.53 0.49
C HIS A 82 -41.18 42.18 1.11
N GLU A 83 -42.13 41.27 1.39
CA GLU A 83 -41.83 39.90 1.83
C GLU A 83 -40.86 39.20 0.86
N TYR A 84 -41.12 39.28 -0.44
CA TYR A 84 -40.24 38.71 -1.46
C TYR A 84 -38.86 39.36 -1.48
N ALA A 85 -38.78 40.69 -1.36
CA ALA A 85 -37.51 41.39 -1.31
C ALA A 85 -36.67 41.00 -0.08
N VAL A 86 -37.31 40.80 1.08
CA VAL A 86 -36.65 40.34 2.31
C VAL A 86 -36.17 38.89 2.19
N ALA A 87 -36.97 38.02 1.55
CA ALA A 87 -36.63 36.61 1.35
C ALA A 87 -35.62 36.38 0.21
N ALA A 88 -35.54 37.30 -0.75
CA ALA A 88 -34.65 37.21 -1.88
C ALA A 88 -33.18 37.32 -1.45
N VAL A 89 -32.35 36.42 -1.97
CA VAL A 89 -30.90 36.42 -1.74
C VAL A 89 -30.23 36.92 -3.01
N SER A 90 -29.37 37.94 -2.89
CA SER A 90 -28.62 38.46 -4.05
C SER A 90 -27.53 37.48 -4.49
N GLY A 91 -27.12 37.56 -5.77
CA GLY A 91 -26.02 36.75 -6.29
C GLY A 91 -24.73 36.91 -5.49
N ASP A 92 -24.41 38.15 -5.10
CA ASP A 92 -23.24 38.44 -4.27
C ASP A 92 -23.33 37.79 -2.89
N GLN A 93 -24.52 37.73 -2.28
CA GLN A 93 -24.72 37.01 -1.02
C GLN A 93 -24.53 35.50 -1.21
N VAL A 94 -24.95 34.92 -2.33
CA VAL A 94 -24.70 33.50 -2.64
C VAL A 94 -23.21 33.24 -2.79
N LEU A 95 -22.49 34.09 -3.53
CA LEU A 95 -21.05 33.98 -3.69
C LEU A 95 -20.32 34.10 -2.35
N ALA A 96 -20.66 35.09 -1.53
CA ALA A 96 -20.10 35.24 -0.19
C ALA A 96 -20.35 34.00 0.69
N ARG A 97 -21.56 33.42 0.64
CA ARG A 97 -21.91 32.19 1.36
C ARG A 97 -21.18 30.97 0.82
N SER A 98 -20.90 30.90 -0.48
CA SER A 98 -20.23 29.77 -1.12
C SER A 98 -18.78 29.58 -0.68
N HIS A 99 -18.10 30.68 -0.34
CA HIS A 99 -16.75 30.64 0.23
C HIS A 99 -16.74 30.27 1.72
N GLY A 100 -17.92 30.30 2.37
CA GLY A 100 -18.10 29.89 3.76
C GLY A 100 -18.05 28.37 3.95
N ARG A 101 -17.69 27.95 5.16
CA ARG A 101 -17.62 26.53 5.52
C ARG A 101 -19.04 25.97 5.69
N ALA A 102 -19.39 24.93 4.95
CA ALA A 102 -20.72 24.31 5.00
C ALA A 102 -20.75 23.14 6.00
N TRP A 103 -20.87 23.47 7.28
CA TRP A 103 -20.81 22.53 8.42
C TRP A 103 -21.74 21.31 8.29
N GLY A 104 -22.89 21.44 7.61
CA GLY A 104 -23.85 20.33 7.42
C GLY A 104 -23.43 19.27 6.40
N PHE A 105 -22.43 19.52 5.56
CA PHE A 105 -21.95 18.57 4.54
C PHE A 105 -20.61 17.90 4.92
N GLU A 106 -20.03 18.29 6.04
CA GLU A 106 -18.77 17.75 6.54
C GLU A 106 -19.01 16.50 7.36
N VAL A 107 -19.14 15.40 6.64
CA VAL A 107 -19.29 14.10 7.25
C VAL A 107 -17.92 13.44 7.39
N PRO A 108 -17.58 12.79 8.52
CA PRO A 108 -16.21 12.28 8.77
C PRO A 108 -15.68 11.31 7.70
N TRP A 109 -16.56 10.70 6.91
CA TRP A 109 -16.20 9.79 5.81
C TRP A 109 -16.06 10.48 4.44
N ARG A 110 -16.46 11.75 4.30
CA ARG A 110 -16.32 12.51 3.06
C ARG A 110 -14.99 13.27 3.05
N VAL A 111 -14.15 12.97 2.06
CA VAL A 111 -12.88 13.67 1.86
C VAL A 111 -13.18 15.06 1.28
N THR A 112 -12.82 16.11 2.02
CA THR A 112 -13.07 17.52 1.65
C THR A 112 -11.87 18.19 1.00
N LYS A 113 -10.64 17.71 1.27
CA LYS A 113 -9.41 18.26 0.72
C LYS A 113 -8.59 17.14 0.09
N LEU A 114 -8.40 17.22 -1.21
CA LEU A 114 -7.47 16.36 -1.94
C LEU A 114 -6.14 17.10 -2.04
N THR A 115 -5.20 16.78 -1.16
CA THR A 115 -3.81 17.25 -1.30
C THR A 115 -3.12 16.42 -2.36
N ILE A 116 -3.03 16.96 -3.58
CA ILE A 116 -2.27 16.35 -4.67
C ILE A 116 -0.79 16.56 -4.33
N THR A 117 -0.22 15.67 -3.54
CA THR A 117 1.21 15.64 -3.28
C THR A 117 1.89 15.04 -4.52
N ARG A 118 2.31 15.91 -5.44
CA ARG A 118 3.26 15.51 -6.48
C ARG A 118 4.53 15.12 -5.74
N ASN A 119 4.85 13.83 -5.75
CA ASN A 119 5.89 13.23 -4.92
C ASN A 119 7.30 13.64 -5.40
N THR A 120 7.64 14.92 -5.25
CA THR A 120 9.01 15.42 -5.35
C THR A 120 9.65 15.22 -3.98
N ARG A 121 10.22 14.03 -3.80
CA ARG A 121 11.25 13.68 -2.81
C ARG A 121 11.08 14.31 -1.41
N ALA A 122 10.43 13.53 -0.54
CA ALA A 122 10.65 13.42 0.90
C ALA A 122 11.67 14.38 1.53
N ASN A 123 11.21 15.45 2.21
CA ASN A 123 11.78 15.84 3.50
C ASN A 123 10.96 16.88 4.30
N GLU A 124 9.65 16.71 4.50
CA GLU A 124 8.94 17.52 5.50
C GLU A 124 7.97 16.66 6.30
N LYS A 125 8.26 16.49 7.60
CA LYS A 125 7.37 15.84 8.56
C LYS A 125 6.52 16.95 9.21
N PRO A 126 5.19 16.89 9.16
CA PRO A 126 4.38 17.75 10.02
C PRO A 126 4.55 17.27 11.48
N GLN A 127 4.91 18.22 12.35
CA GLN A 127 4.89 18.03 13.80
C GLN A 127 3.45 18.11 14.29
N ASP A 128 2.78 16.96 14.41
CA ASP A 128 1.57 16.85 15.21
C ASP A 128 1.87 15.95 16.43
N GLU A 129 1.92 16.58 17.61
CA GLU A 129 2.09 15.97 18.93
C GLU A 129 0.82 15.20 19.36
N VAL A 130 0.45 14.16 18.61
CA VAL A 130 -0.46 13.13 19.12
C VAL A 130 0.37 11.87 19.23
N ALA A 131 0.69 11.46 20.46
CA ALA A 131 1.45 10.26 20.79
C ALA A 131 1.07 9.11 19.85
N GLN A 132 1.88 8.92 18.81
CA GLN A 132 1.56 7.99 17.73
C GLN A 132 1.63 6.59 18.33
N ARG A 133 0.47 6.04 18.66
CA ARG A 133 0.31 4.67 19.14
C ARG A 133 1.06 3.78 18.16
N LYS A 134 2.18 3.20 18.60
CA LYS A 134 3.09 2.44 17.74
C LYS A 134 2.31 1.31 17.09
N ARG A 135 1.98 1.46 15.81
CA ARG A 135 1.32 0.42 15.05
C ARG A 135 2.23 -0.79 15.00
N ARG A 136 1.64 -1.98 15.15
CA ARG A 136 2.40 -3.23 15.07
C ARG A 136 3.13 -3.28 13.72
N PRO A 137 4.42 -3.65 13.69
CA PRO A 137 5.14 -3.81 12.44
C PRO A 137 4.41 -4.75 11.49
N GLY A 138 4.49 -4.45 10.19
CA GLY A 138 3.87 -5.26 9.14
C GLY A 138 4.39 -6.70 9.15
N LYS A 139 3.66 -7.63 8.50
CA LYS A 139 3.99 -9.07 8.49
C LYS A 139 5.43 -9.36 8.06
N LYS A 140 5.91 -8.73 6.97
CA LYS A 140 7.29 -8.90 6.47
C LYS A 140 8.33 -8.49 7.50
N GLN A 141 8.15 -7.34 8.14
CA GLN A 141 9.06 -6.83 9.18
C GLN A 141 9.04 -7.69 10.45
N ARG A 142 7.89 -8.22 10.87
CA ARG A 142 7.86 -9.16 12.00
C ARG A 142 8.61 -10.44 11.70
N VAL A 143 8.51 -10.97 10.48
CA VAL A 143 9.23 -12.18 10.09
C VAL A 143 10.74 -11.94 10.08
N SER A 144 11.22 -10.80 9.58
CA SER A 144 12.65 -10.48 9.61
C SER A 144 13.19 -10.31 11.03
N LEU A 145 12.42 -9.65 11.92
CA LEU A 145 12.81 -9.50 13.33
C LEU A 145 12.89 -10.86 14.04
N ARG A 146 11.94 -11.76 13.78
CA ARG A 146 11.96 -13.12 14.33
C ARG A 146 13.18 -13.92 13.85
N LYS A 147 13.53 -13.82 12.57
CA LYS A 147 14.72 -14.49 12.02
C LYS A 147 16.00 -13.96 12.67
N ARG A 148 16.15 -12.64 12.80
CA ARG A 148 17.30 -12.00 13.47
C ARG A 148 17.41 -12.41 14.94
N ALA A 149 16.29 -12.49 15.66
CA ALA A 149 16.29 -12.92 17.05
C ALA A 149 16.79 -14.37 17.20
N LYS A 150 16.28 -15.29 16.37
CA LYS A 150 16.74 -16.69 16.35
C LYS A 150 18.22 -16.80 16.03
N GLU A 151 18.70 -16.08 15.02
CA GLU A 151 20.11 -16.08 14.65
C GLU A 151 21.01 -15.58 15.79
N MET A 152 20.58 -14.53 16.52
CA MET A 152 21.32 -14.03 17.68
C MET A 152 21.34 -15.04 18.84
N GLU A 153 20.25 -15.75 19.08
CA GLU A 153 20.20 -16.82 20.09
C GLU A 153 21.10 -18.01 19.72
N GLU A 154 21.09 -18.44 18.46
CA GLU A 154 21.94 -19.51 17.96
C GLU A 154 23.43 -19.14 18.03
N ARG A 155 23.79 -17.89 17.69
CA ARG A 155 25.16 -17.38 17.83
C ARG A 155 25.62 -17.38 19.28
N LYS A 156 24.79 -16.89 20.21
CA LYS A 156 25.09 -16.92 21.65
C LYS A 156 25.24 -18.35 22.17
N ALA A 157 24.36 -19.26 21.76
CA ALA A 157 24.46 -20.67 22.15
C ALA A 157 25.74 -21.33 21.61
N ALA A 158 26.14 -21.01 20.38
CA ALA A 158 27.39 -21.51 19.81
C ALA A 158 28.62 -20.93 20.52
N GLU A 159 28.59 -19.66 20.92
CA GLU A 159 29.65 -19.05 21.71
C GLU A 159 29.80 -19.69 23.09
N VAL A 160 28.67 -19.95 23.78
CA VAL A 160 28.68 -20.65 25.08
C VAL A 160 29.27 -22.06 24.95
N LYS A 161 28.91 -22.81 23.89
CA LYS A 161 29.48 -24.14 23.62
C LYS A 161 30.99 -24.07 23.36
N LYS A 162 31.44 -23.11 22.53
CA LYS A 162 32.88 -22.91 22.27
C LYS A 162 33.66 -22.54 23.53
N LEU A 163 33.06 -21.79 24.45
CA LEU A 163 33.69 -21.48 25.74
C LEU A 163 33.76 -22.72 26.64
N ALA A 164 32.70 -23.51 26.71
CA ALA A 164 32.68 -24.77 27.46
C ALA A 164 33.72 -25.78 26.93
N GLU A 165 33.83 -25.95 25.60
CA GLU A 165 34.84 -26.81 24.98
C GLU A 165 36.27 -26.36 25.31
N LYS A 166 36.52 -25.04 25.30
CA LYS A 166 37.83 -24.48 25.70
C LYS A 166 38.14 -24.77 27.17
N GLU A 167 37.16 -24.67 28.05
CA GLU A 167 37.32 -24.97 29.48
C GLU A 167 37.61 -26.46 29.73
N GLU A 168 36.94 -27.36 29.03
CA GLU A 168 37.17 -28.81 29.12
C GLU A 168 38.57 -29.18 28.62
N GLN A 169 39.00 -28.63 27.48
CA GLN A 169 40.34 -28.85 26.96
C GLN A 169 41.44 -28.41 27.92
N VAL A 170 41.25 -27.29 28.64
CA VAL A 170 42.22 -26.85 29.65
C VAL A 170 42.26 -27.79 30.85
N LYS A 171 41.10 -28.28 31.31
CA LYS A 171 41.03 -29.27 32.40
C LYS A 171 41.74 -30.57 32.03
N ASP A 172 41.55 -31.06 30.81
CA ASP A 172 42.19 -32.30 30.36
C ASP A 172 43.70 -32.16 30.14
N LYS A 173 44.15 -31.02 29.60
CA LYS A 173 45.59 -30.69 29.55
C LYS A 173 46.20 -30.68 30.96
N LYS A 174 45.53 -30.07 31.93
CA LYS A 174 45.99 -30.07 33.35
C LYS A 174 46.05 -31.49 33.93
N LYS A 175 45.03 -32.32 33.71
CA LYS A 175 45.03 -33.73 34.13
C LYS A 175 46.18 -34.52 33.51
N ARG A 176 46.42 -34.36 32.20
CA ARG A 176 47.52 -35.02 31.48
C ARG A 176 48.89 -34.63 32.04
N MET A 177 49.12 -33.33 32.24
CA MET A 177 50.38 -32.84 32.81
C MET A 177 50.61 -33.33 34.24
N ASN A 178 49.56 -33.37 35.07
CA ASN A 178 49.65 -33.91 36.42
C ASN A 178 49.95 -35.41 36.44
N ARG A 179 49.34 -36.20 35.54
CA ARG A 179 49.64 -37.62 35.39
C ARG A 179 51.11 -37.84 34.96
N LEU A 180 51.60 -37.06 34.01
CA LEU A 180 52.99 -37.12 33.56
C LEU A 180 53.98 -36.76 34.68
N LYS A 181 53.69 -35.71 35.47
CA LYS A 181 54.49 -35.36 36.66
C LYS A 181 54.51 -36.48 37.68
N LYS A 182 53.37 -37.12 37.96
CA LYS A 182 53.29 -38.29 38.86
C LYS A 182 54.12 -39.47 38.35
N LEU A 183 54.04 -39.79 37.05
CA LEU A 183 54.86 -40.85 36.45
C LEU A 183 56.35 -40.55 36.54
N ARG A 184 56.77 -39.31 36.26
CA ARG A 184 58.18 -38.88 36.41
C ARG A 184 58.65 -38.97 37.87
N LYS A 185 57.84 -38.56 38.84
CA LYS A 185 58.17 -38.71 40.28
C LYS A 185 58.30 -40.18 40.67
N ARG A 186 57.40 -41.04 40.21
CA ARG A 186 57.47 -42.50 40.45
C ARG A 186 58.72 -43.13 39.83
N ALA A 187 59.09 -42.74 38.62
CA ALA A 187 60.31 -43.21 37.97
C ALA A 187 61.57 -42.75 38.72
N LYS A 188 61.64 -41.48 39.16
CA LYS A 188 62.74 -40.99 40.01
C LYS A 188 62.82 -41.70 41.35
N ALA A 189 61.69 -41.93 42.02
CA ALA A 189 61.65 -42.66 43.28
C ALA A 189 62.03 -44.14 43.10
N LYS A 190 61.64 -44.79 41.98
CA LYS A 190 62.07 -46.15 41.67
C LYS A 190 63.58 -46.19 41.36
N GLY A 191 64.09 -45.23 40.61
CA GLY A 191 65.53 -45.10 40.33
C GLY A 191 66.34 -44.83 41.60
N GLN A 192 65.86 -43.99 42.52
CA GLN A 192 66.50 -43.78 43.82
C GLN A 192 66.41 -45.02 44.71
N LYS A 193 65.28 -45.73 44.74
CA LYS A 193 65.18 -47.01 45.46
C LYS A 193 66.07 -48.09 44.88
N GLN A 194 66.29 -48.10 43.56
CA GLN A 194 67.22 -49.03 42.91
C GLN A 194 68.68 -48.61 43.16
N ALA A 195 69.00 -47.31 43.14
CA ALA A 195 70.32 -46.79 43.51
C ALA A 195 70.64 -46.99 45.01
N SER A 196 69.66 -46.90 45.90
CA SER A 196 69.80 -47.25 47.32
C SER A 196 69.80 -48.77 47.56
N LYS A 197 69.38 -49.59 46.58
CA LYS A 197 69.43 -51.07 46.66
C LYS A 197 70.69 -51.65 46.00
N GLU A 198 71.34 -50.89 45.12
CA GLU A 198 72.69 -51.18 44.61
C GLU A 198 73.79 -50.51 45.44
N GLY A 199 73.42 -49.71 46.45
CA GLY A 199 74.32 -49.03 47.38
C GLY A 199 74.12 -49.40 48.85
N ASP A 200 73.42 -50.50 49.16
CA ASP A 200 73.31 -51.04 50.52
C ASP A 200 73.53 -52.55 50.49
N GLY A 201 74.81 -52.88 50.43
CA GLY A 201 75.36 -54.19 50.70
C GLY A 201 76.64 -53.99 51.50
N ASP A 202 76.52 -53.49 52.73
CA ASP A 202 77.33 -53.92 53.90
C ASP A 202 76.91 -53.14 55.17
N ASN A 203 76.88 -53.86 56.29
CA ASN A 203 76.81 -53.41 57.69
C ASN A 203 75.45 -52.82 58.17
N GLY A 204 74.68 -53.42 59.08
CA GLY A 204 75.08 -54.07 60.32
C GLY A 204 74.67 -53.20 61.52
N SER A 205 73.80 -53.75 62.37
CA SER A 205 73.53 -53.38 63.78
C SER A 205 72.64 -52.15 64.13
N ASN A 206 71.48 -52.48 64.71
CA ASN A 206 71.03 -52.09 66.06
C ASN A 206 70.85 -50.60 66.41
N ALA A 207 69.60 -50.17 66.63
CA ALA A 207 69.20 -49.36 67.81
C ALA A 207 67.69 -49.07 67.81
N ASP A 208 67.04 -49.72 68.76
CA ASP A 208 65.83 -49.30 69.47
C ASP A 208 65.86 -47.82 69.88
N SER A 209 64.76 -47.09 69.68
CA SER A 209 64.35 -45.97 70.54
C SER A 209 62.92 -45.53 70.22
N SER A 210 62.03 -45.87 71.14
CA SER A 210 60.76 -45.23 71.47
C SER A 210 60.86 -43.71 71.68
N ASP A 211 59.82 -42.94 71.29
CA ASP A 211 59.24 -41.77 71.98
C ASP A 211 58.14 -41.15 71.07
N SER A 212 57.04 -40.50 71.47
CA SER A 212 56.05 -40.56 72.56
C SER A 212 54.97 -39.55 72.13
N ASP A 213 53.69 -39.83 72.46
CA ASP A 213 52.47 -38.97 72.45
C ASP A 213 52.18 -37.97 71.31
#